data_AF-A0A4Y2DAA4-F1
#
_entry.id   AF-A0A4Y2DAA4-F1
#
_cell.length_a   1.000
_cell.length_b   1.000
_cell.length_c   1.000
_cell.angle_alpha   90.00
_cell.angle_beta   90.00
_cell.angle_gamma   90.00
#
_symmetry.space_group_name_H-M   'P 1'
#
loop_
_entity.id
_entity.type
_entity.pdbx_description
1 polymer ?
#
loop_
_entity_poly.entity_id
_entity_poly.type
_entity_poly.pdbx_seq_one_letter_code
_entity_poly.pdbx_strand_id
1 'polypeptide(L)'
;MSTTFPKHARTCKHAGLCRVAKNSFGMNYEVLKFIYQQGIVPFITYGSLAWGRSINKIYQRYLWKIQRRILLSIVKGYTTLSYEAALVLDGVAAIDLEIQRKNEVSLSFGRPSSDLIIGR
;
A
#
# COMPACT_ATOMS: atom_id res chain seq x y z
N MET A 1 29.51 -12.63 -17.90
CA MET A 1 28.18 -13.03 -17.36
C MET A 1 27.21 -11.89 -17.62
N SER A 2 26.39 -12.08 -18.64
CA SER A 2 25.46 -11.08 -19.18
C SER A 2 24.17 -11.02 -18.35
N THR A 3 23.72 -9.83 -17.96
CA THR A 3 22.28 -9.54 -17.88
C THR A 3 22.00 -8.14 -18.43
N THR A 4 21.46 -8.15 -19.65
CA THR A 4 20.96 -6.99 -20.39
C THR A 4 19.60 -6.61 -19.79
N PHE A 5 19.45 -5.41 -19.21
CA PHE A 5 18.14 -4.89 -18.79
C PHE A 5 17.73 -3.67 -19.64
N PRO A 6 16.48 -3.60 -20.13
CA PRO A 6 16.15 -2.85 -21.34
C PRO A 6 15.85 -1.36 -21.11
N LYS A 7 16.03 -0.64 -22.23
CA LYS A 7 15.86 0.78 -22.46
C LYS A 7 14.38 1.19 -22.42
N HIS A 8 13.90 1.66 -21.27
CA HIS A 8 12.81 2.63 -21.26
C HIS A 8 13.04 3.68 -20.18
N ALA A 9 14.08 4.49 -20.43
CA ALA A 9 14.27 5.78 -19.80
C ALA A 9 13.12 6.70 -20.23
N ARG A 10 12.02 6.70 -19.48
CA ARG A 10 11.04 7.76 -19.58
C ARG A 10 11.71 9.02 -19.03
N THR A 11 11.88 9.98 -19.93
CA THR A 11 12.52 11.29 -19.74
C THR A 11 12.06 11.93 -18.44
N CYS A 12 12.98 12.02 -17.50
CA CYS A 12 12.75 12.54 -16.18
C CYS A 12 13.29 13.98 -16.19
N LYS A 13 12.38 14.96 -16.30
CA LYS A 13 12.69 16.39 -16.56
C LYS A 13 13.45 17.09 -15.43
N HIS A 14 13.65 16.41 -14.29
CA HIS A 14 14.39 16.92 -13.14
C HIS A 14 15.57 15.98 -12.81
N ALA A 15 16.68 16.15 -13.54
CA ALA A 15 17.85 15.26 -13.48
C ALA A 15 18.35 14.96 -12.05
N GLY A 16 18.22 15.90 -11.11
CA GLY A 16 18.56 15.70 -9.70
C GLY A 16 17.69 14.65 -9.01
N LEU A 17 16.37 14.70 -9.19
CA LEU A 17 15.43 13.73 -8.61
C LEU A 17 15.65 12.34 -9.20
N CYS A 18 15.90 12.26 -10.50
CA CYS A 18 16.13 11.00 -11.20
C CYS A 18 17.45 10.34 -10.79
N ARG A 19 18.47 11.15 -10.44
CA ARG A 19 19.76 10.67 -9.94
C ARG A 19 19.63 10.13 -8.51
N VAL A 20 18.91 10.85 -7.63
CA VAL A 20 18.62 10.36 -6.27
C VAL A 20 17.75 9.10 -6.33
N ALA A 21 16.72 9.07 -7.19
CA ALA A 21 15.90 7.89 -7.41
C ALA A 21 16.76 6.69 -7.87
N LYS A 22 17.61 6.85 -8.90
CA LYS A 22 18.55 5.80 -9.35
C LYS A 22 19.48 5.32 -8.23
N ASN A 23 19.91 6.20 -7.33
CA ASN A 23 20.81 5.90 -6.22
C ASN A 23 20.10 5.28 -5.01
N SER A 24 18.83 5.60 -4.79
CA SER A 24 18.03 5.11 -3.66
C SER A 24 17.46 3.71 -3.88
N PHE A 25 17.50 3.14 -5.10
CA PHE A 25 16.95 1.80 -5.35
C PHE A 25 17.94 0.65 -5.15
N GLY A 26 18.97 0.85 -4.31
CA GLY A 26 19.70 -0.23 -3.63
C GLY A 26 19.04 -0.69 -2.32
N MET A 27 17.87 -0.15 -1.95
CA MET A 27 17.15 -0.58 -0.75
C MET A 27 16.80 -2.06 -0.82
N ASN A 28 17.18 -2.77 0.26
CA ASN A 28 16.81 -4.15 0.51
C ASN A 28 15.28 -4.27 0.55
N TYR A 29 14.74 -5.36 -0.01
CA TYR A 29 13.33 -5.75 0.05
C TYR A 29 12.73 -5.50 1.44
N GLU A 30 13.45 -5.90 2.49
CA GLU A 30 13.01 -5.78 3.88
C GLU A 30 12.78 -4.33 4.31
N VAL A 31 13.64 -3.40 3.89
CA VAL A 31 13.52 -1.98 4.24
C VAL A 31 12.32 -1.36 3.54
N LEU A 32 12.09 -1.69 2.27
CA LEU A 32 10.93 -1.19 1.53
C LEU A 32 9.62 -1.73 2.12
N LYS A 33 9.61 -3.02 2.47
CA LYS A 33 8.47 -3.66 3.15
C LYS A 33 8.20 -3.01 4.50
N PHE A 34 9.23 -2.74 5.28
CA PHE A 34 9.11 -2.05 6.57
C PHE A 34 8.52 -0.65 6.42
N ILE A 35 9.04 0.16 5.48
CA ILE A 35 8.51 1.51 5.20
C ILE A 35 7.04 1.44 4.76
N TYR A 36 6.69 0.45 3.94
CA TYR A 36 5.31 0.26 3.52
C TYR A 36 4.38 -0.06 4.70
N GLN A 37 4.75 -1.05 5.53
CA GLN A 37 3.94 -1.50 6.66
C GLN A 37 3.84 -0.47 7.78
N GLN A 38 4.94 0.21 8.13
CA GLN A 38 5.00 1.10 9.29
C GLN A 38 4.78 2.58 8.95
N GLY A 39 4.97 2.98 7.69
CA GLY A 39 4.78 4.36 7.27
C GLY A 39 3.50 4.54 6.45
N ILE A 40 3.46 3.88 5.29
CA ILE A 40 2.42 4.14 4.28
C ILE A 40 1.05 3.64 4.73
N VAL A 41 0.97 2.41 5.24
CA VAL A 41 -0.29 1.82 5.72
C VAL A 41 -0.93 2.67 6.83
N PRO A 42 -0.25 2.97 7.96
CA PRO A 42 -0.88 3.76 9.03
C PRO A 42 -1.22 5.19 8.60
N PHE A 43 -0.46 5.79 7.68
CA PHE A 43 -0.80 7.11 7.12
C PHE A 43 -2.12 7.09 6.35
N ILE A 44 -2.31 6.08 5.49
CA ILE A 44 -3.55 5.93 4.70
C ILE A 44 -4.73 5.59 5.62
N THR A 45 -4.52 4.68 6.57
CA THR A 45 -5.51 4.29 7.58
C THR A 45 -5.93 5.46 8.46
N TYR A 46 -5.01 6.34 8.83
CA TYR A 46 -5.35 7.54 9.59
C TYR A 46 -6.28 8.45 8.77
N GLY A 47 -5.94 8.69 7.51
CA GLY A 47 -6.78 9.48 6.60
C GLY A 47 -8.15 8.82 6.33
N SER A 48 -8.23 7.50 6.34
CA SER A 48 -9.46 6.77 6.02
C SER A 48 -10.58 7.00 7.02
N LEU A 49 -10.28 7.50 8.23
CA LEU A 49 -11.33 7.92 9.15
C LEU A 49 -12.20 9.06 8.59
N ALA A 50 -11.61 9.94 7.77
CA ALA A 50 -12.32 11.06 7.17
C ALA A 50 -13.10 10.67 5.91
N TRP A 51 -12.51 9.88 5.01
CA TRP A 51 -13.10 9.55 3.70
C TRP A 51 -13.58 8.10 3.54
N GLY A 52 -13.23 7.20 4.45
CA GLY A 52 -13.45 5.75 4.32
C GLY A 52 -14.92 5.34 4.23
N ARG A 53 -15.83 6.11 4.87
CA ARG A 53 -17.28 5.83 4.80
C ARG A 53 -17.90 6.15 3.45
N SER A 54 -17.29 7.06 2.68
CA SER A 54 -17.82 7.52 1.40
C SER A 54 -17.05 6.92 0.21
N ILE A 55 -16.26 5.86 0.44
CA ILE A 55 -15.41 5.32 -0.60
C ILE A 55 -16.24 4.63 -1.69
N ASN A 56 -16.13 5.15 -2.91
CA ASN A 56 -16.74 4.54 -4.08
C ASN A 56 -15.79 3.49 -4.69
N LYS A 57 -16.33 2.52 -5.45
CA LYS A 57 -15.57 1.47 -6.14
C LYS A 57 -14.44 2.00 -7.04
N ILE A 58 -14.56 3.24 -7.51
CA ILE A 58 -13.52 3.92 -8.29
C ILE A 58 -12.30 4.21 -7.40
N TYR A 59 -12.50 4.78 -6.21
CA TYR A 59 -11.43 5.11 -5.28
C TYR A 59 -10.74 3.86 -4.72
N GLN A 60 -11.49 2.79 -4.45
CA GLN A 60 -10.92 1.48 -4.11
C GLN A 60 -9.96 0.97 -5.21
N ARG A 61 -10.36 1.07 -6.48
CA ARG A 61 -9.48 0.70 -7.60
C ARG A 61 -8.22 1.57 -7.68
N TYR A 62 -8.29 2.85 -7.30
CA TYR A 62 -7.10 3.69 -7.20
C TYR A 62 -6.17 3.24 -6.08
N LEU A 63 -6.70 2.91 -4.90
CA LEU A 63 -5.93 2.36 -3.79
C LEU A 63 -5.20 1.07 -4.19
N TRP A 64 -5.89 0.13 -4.85
CA TRP A 64 -5.27 -1.10 -5.36
C TRP A 64 -4.17 -0.83 -6.37
N LYS A 65 -4.36 0.15 -7.29
CA LYS A 65 -3.32 0.55 -8.25
C LYS A 65 -2.10 1.13 -7.56
N ILE A 66 -2.29 1.94 -6.51
CA ILE A 66 -1.19 2.53 -5.73
C ILE A 66 -0.45 1.43 -4.97
N GLN A 67 -1.17 0.60 -4.22
CA GLN A 67 -0.60 -0.52 -3.46
C GLN A 67 0.17 -1.47 -4.39
N ARG A 68 -0.42 -1.87 -5.51
CA ARG A 68 0.26 -2.74 -6.50
C ARG A 68 1.57 -2.14 -7.00
N ARG A 69 1.64 -0.84 -7.27
CA ARG A 69 2.89 -0.19 -7.71
C ARG A 69 3.98 -0.28 -6.65
N ILE A 70 3.60 -0.14 -5.39
CA ILE A 70 4.53 -0.25 -4.26
C ILE A 70 5.01 -1.71 -4.12
N LEU A 71 4.11 -2.69 -4.13
CA LEU A 71 4.46 -4.12 -4.04
C LEU A 71 5.35 -4.56 -5.21
N LEU A 72 5.07 -4.12 -6.44
CA LEU A 72 5.93 -4.40 -7.59
C LEU A 72 7.34 -3.79 -7.42
N SER A 73 7.45 -2.64 -6.75
CA SER A 73 8.75 -2.03 -6.44
C SER A 73 9.50 -2.73 -5.32
N ILE A 74 8.79 -3.47 -4.44
CA ILE A 74 9.35 -4.30 -3.38
C ILE A 74 9.89 -5.60 -3.99
N VAL A 75 9.06 -6.30 -4.78
CA VAL A 75 9.36 -7.63 -5.33
C VAL A 75 10.47 -7.62 -6.39
N LYS A 76 10.68 -6.51 -7.13
CA LYS A 76 11.80 -6.29 -8.07
C LYS A 76 12.12 -7.42 -9.09
N GLY A 77 11.21 -8.37 -9.34
CA GLY A 77 11.48 -9.52 -10.22
C GLY A 77 10.35 -9.87 -11.18
N TYR A 78 9.12 -9.44 -10.91
CA TYR A 78 7.96 -9.89 -11.67
C TYR A 78 7.05 -8.72 -12.06
N THR A 79 7.26 -8.19 -13.26
CA THR A 79 6.52 -7.04 -13.81
C THR A 79 5.05 -7.35 -14.13
N THR A 80 4.70 -8.63 -14.26
CA THR A 80 3.36 -9.10 -14.66
C THR A 80 2.50 -9.62 -13.51
N LEU A 81 2.93 -9.52 -12.25
CA LEU A 81 2.14 -10.05 -11.13
C LEU A 81 0.77 -9.38 -11.03
N SER A 82 -0.24 -10.22 -10.81
CA SER A 82 -1.57 -9.77 -10.38
C SER A 82 -1.48 -9.16 -8.98
N TYR A 83 -2.47 -8.34 -8.63
CA TYR A 83 -2.51 -7.67 -7.33
C TYR A 83 -2.53 -8.69 -6.18
N GLU A 84 -3.39 -9.71 -6.27
CA GLU A 84 -3.50 -10.77 -5.26
C GLU A 84 -2.20 -11.58 -5.12
N ALA A 85 -1.55 -11.91 -6.25
CA ALA A 85 -0.27 -12.61 -6.20
C ALA A 85 0.82 -11.78 -5.53
N ALA A 86 0.84 -10.46 -5.76
CA ALA A 86 1.79 -9.56 -5.11
C ALA A 86 1.56 -9.49 -3.59
N LEU A 87 0.30 -9.52 -3.13
CA LEU A 87 -0.02 -9.56 -1.69
C LEU A 87 0.47 -10.85 -1.03
N VAL A 88 0.25 -11.99 -1.68
CA VAL A 88 0.65 -13.31 -1.16
C VAL A 88 2.16 -13.43 -1.09
N LEU A 89 2.88 -12.99 -2.12
CA LEU A 89 4.35 -13.02 -2.14
C LEU A 89 4.96 -12.13 -1.05
N ASP A 90 4.36 -10.97 -0.80
CA ASP A 90 4.84 -10.06 0.24
C ASP A 90 4.29 -10.39 1.63
N GLY A 91 3.30 -11.28 1.75
CA GLY A 91 2.63 -11.59 3.02
C GLY A 91 1.96 -10.36 3.64
N VAL A 92 1.43 -9.45 2.82
CA VAL A 92 0.78 -8.22 3.30
C VAL A 92 -0.71 -8.25 3.00
N ALA A 93 -1.51 -7.75 3.94
CA ALA A 93 -2.95 -7.62 3.75
C ALA A 93 -3.31 -6.53 2.72
N ALA A 94 -4.42 -6.72 2.02
CA ALA A 94 -5.00 -5.70 1.15
C ALA A 94 -5.34 -4.44 1.97
N ILE A 95 -5.00 -3.25 1.45
CA ILE A 95 -5.17 -2.00 2.20
C ILE A 95 -6.65 -1.70 2.50
N ASP A 96 -7.55 -2.15 1.63
CA ASP A 96 -8.99 -1.99 1.81
C ASP A 96 -9.49 -2.74 3.06
N LEU A 97 -8.96 -3.94 3.31
CA LEU A 97 -9.30 -4.72 4.50
C LEU A 97 -8.76 -4.04 5.77
N GLU A 98 -7.53 -3.51 5.72
CA GLU A 98 -6.94 -2.83 6.87
C GLU A 98 -7.67 -1.51 7.19
N ILE A 99 -8.14 -0.79 6.18
CA ILE A 99 -8.99 0.39 6.34
C ILE A 99 -10.33 0.02 7.00
N GLN A 100 -11.01 -1.03 6.50
CA GLN A 100 -12.29 -1.48 7.06
C GLN A 100 -12.12 -1.86 8.54
N ARG A 101 -11.16 -2.73 8.83
CA ARG A 101 -10.83 -3.18 10.19
C ARG A 101 -10.57 -2.01 11.14
N LYS A 102 -9.80 -1.01 10.71
CA LYS A 102 -9.45 0.15 11.54
C LYS A 102 -10.61 1.12 11.71
N ASN A 103 -11.44 1.31 10.69
CA ASN A 103 -12.66 2.10 10.79
C ASN A 103 -13.64 1.45 11.77
N GLU A 104 -13.80 0.13 11.74
CA GLU A 104 -14.64 -0.63 12.68
C GLU A 104 -14.15 -0.51 14.13
N VAL A 105 -12.85 -0.71 14.38
CA VAL A 105 -12.26 -0.55 15.72
C VAL A 105 -12.42 0.87 16.25
N SER A 106 -12.26 1.87 15.39
CA SER A 106 -12.42 3.28 15.80
C SER A 106 -13.88 3.63 16.09
N LEU A 107 -14.82 2.98 15.41
CA LEU A 107 -16.25 3.11 15.66
C LEU A 107 -16.69 2.44 16.96
N SER A 108 -16.10 1.31 17.34
CA SER A 108 -16.43 0.60 18.58
C SER A 108 -15.87 1.30 19.82
N PHE A 109 -14.72 1.97 19.72
CA PHE A 109 -14.15 2.72 20.85
C PHE A 109 -15.04 3.90 21.31
N GLY A 110 -15.89 4.45 20.41
CA GLY A 110 -16.79 5.57 20.70
C GLY A 110 -18.26 5.22 20.88
N ARG A 111 -18.66 3.95 20.71
CA ARG A 111 -20.03 3.49 21.01
C ARG A 111 -19.98 2.53 22.20
N PRO A 112 -20.86 2.66 23.21
CA PRO A 112 -21.07 1.54 24.12
C PRO A 112 -21.46 0.32 23.27
N SER A 113 -20.78 -0.81 23.49
CA SER A 113 -21.06 -2.08 22.79
C SER A 113 -22.57 -2.30 22.73
N SER A 114 -23.09 -2.76 21.58
CA SER A 114 -24.52 -3.10 21.43
C SER A 114 -25.01 -4.07 22.51
N ASP A 115 -24.09 -4.84 23.07
CA ASP A 115 -24.28 -5.80 24.16
C ASP A 115 -24.63 -5.12 25.51
N LEU A 116 -24.34 -3.82 25.66
CA LEU A 116 -24.73 -2.99 26.80
C LEU A 116 -26.09 -2.29 26.60
N ILE A 117 -26.58 -2.18 25.36
CA ILE A 117 -27.88 -1.58 25.02
C ILE A 117 -28.99 -2.64 25.08
N ILE A 118 -28.66 -3.89 24.74
CA ILE A 118 -29.59 -5.03 24.81
C ILE A 118 -29.26 -5.79 26.08
N GLY A 119 -29.77 -5.31 27.22
CA GLY A 119 -29.62 -6.00 28.50
C GLY A 119 -30.11 -7.45 28.41
N ARG A 120 -29.15 -8.39 28.46
CA ARG A 120 -29.38 -9.81 28.72
C ARG A 120 -28.32 -10.30 29.69
#